data_AF-A0A925ZR37-F1
#
_entry.id   AF-A0A925ZR37-F1
#
_cell.length_a   1.000
_cell.length_b   1.000
_cell.length_c   1.000
_cell.angle_alpha   90.00
_cell.angle_beta   90.00
_cell.angle_gamma   90.00
#
_symmetry.space_group_name_H-M   'P 1'
#
loop_
_entity.id
_entity.type
_entity.pdbx_description
1 polymer ?
#
loop_
_entity_poly.entity_id
_entity_poly.type
_entity_poly.pdbx_seq_one_letter_code
_entity_poly.pdbx_strand_id
1 'polypeptide(L)' 'MYLEINVAPYVLRLDIDQRDPWSGIVIRMPDGVEAVCTYQAGLGSLLEGMCGRRWWQANSAEVARQLALSGLAIE' A
#
# COMPACT_ATOMS: atom_id res chain seq x y z
N MET A 1 -12.60 0.96 -2.98
CA MET A 1 -12.11 2.15 -2.24
C MET A 1 -10.65 2.35 -2.62
N TYR A 2 -10.08 3.54 -2.50
CA TYR A 2 -8.64 3.71 -2.73
C TYR A 2 -7.97 4.50 -1.61
N LEU A 3 -6.70 4.21 -1.35
CA LEU A 3 -5.81 4.93 -0.44
C LEU A 3 -4.57 5.39 -1.20
N GLU A 4 -4.13 6.62 -0.97
CA GLU A 4 -2.91 7.17 -1.58
C GLU A 4 -1.80 7.33 -0.54
N ILE A 5 -0.61 6.83 -0.86
CA ILE A 5 0.59 6.93 -0.03
C ILE A 5 1.64 7.73 -0.80
N ASN A 6 2.04 8.87 -0.23
CA ASN A 6 3.05 9.75 -0.84
C ASN A 6 4.46 9.23 -0.55
N VAL A 7 5.17 8.80 -1.59
CA VAL A 7 6.52 8.22 -1.52
C VAL A 7 7.42 8.99 -2.48
N ALA A 8 7.84 10.19 -2.07
CA ALA A 8 8.59 11.09 -2.95
C ALA A 8 9.76 10.35 -3.65
N PRO A 9 9.84 10.38 -5.00
CA PRO A 9 9.13 11.30 -5.91
C PRO A 9 7.79 10.81 -6.49
N TYR A 10 7.26 9.67 -6.07
CA TYR A 10 6.05 9.04 -6.62
C TYR A 10 4.90 8.93 -5.59
N VAL A 11 3.74 8.48 -6.06
CA VAL A 11 2.58 8.15 -5.22
C VAL A 11 2.22 6.69 -5.45
N LEU A 12 1.96 5.95 -4.38
CA LEU A 12 1.35 4.63 -4.48
C LEU A 12 -0.15 4.75 -4.23
N ARG A 13 -0.96 4.31 -5.20
CA ARG A 13 -2.41 4.16 -5.04
C ARG A 13 -2.73 2.72 -4.73
N LEU A 14 -3.38 2.46 -3.60
CA LEU A 14 -3.88 1.16 -3.22
C LEU A 14 -5.37 1.12 -3.53
N ASP A 15 -5.75 0.38 -4.56
CA ASP A 15 -7.13 0.11 -4.90
C ASP A 15 -7.59 -1.18 -4.22
N ILE A 16 -8.57 -1.01 -3.33
CA ILE A 16 -9.14 -2.08 -2.50
C ILE A 16 -10.39 -2.61 -3.18
N ASP A 17 -10.39 -3.92 -3.43
CA ASP A 17 -11.57 -4.60 -3.94
C ASP A 17 -12.67 -4.57 -2.86
N GLN A 18 -13.84 -4.04 -3.23
CA GLN A 18 -14.99 -3.97 -2.32
C GLN A 18 -15.72 -5.32 -2.20
N ARG A 19 -15.49 -6.24 -3.13
CA ARG A 19 -16.05 -7.59 -3.13
C ARG A 19 -15.20 -8.55 -2.32
N ASP A 20 -13.90 -8.33 -2.31
CA ASP A 20 -12.94 -9.04 -1.49
C ASP A 20 -12.00 -8.04 -0.77
N PRO A 21 -12.34 -7.65 0.48
CA PRO A 21 -11.59 -6.66 1.23
C PRO A 21 -10.18 -7.13 1.62
N TRP A 22 -9.80 -8.36 1.26
CA TRP A 22 -8.47 -8.93 1.46
C TRP A 22 -7.61 -8.88 0.20
N SER A 23 -8.10 -8.33 -0.90
CA SER A 23 -7.35 -8.24 -2.15
C SER A 23 -7.43 -6.86 -2.80
N GLY A 24 -6.40 -6.52 -3.57
CA GLY A 24 -6.43 -5.34 -4.40
C GLY A 24 -5.13 -5.09 -5.14
N ILE A 25 -4.98 -3.87 -5.65
CA ILE A 25 -3.91 -3.49 -6.56
C ILE A 25 -3.15 -2.31 -5.96
N VAL A 26 -1.82 -2.38 -5.95
CA VAL A 26 -0.94 -1.25 -5.67
C VAL A 26 -0.42 -0.71 -7.00
N ILE A 27 -0.65 0.56 -7.27
CA ILE A 27 -0.27 1.24 -8.50
C ILE A 27 0.75 2.31 -8.15
N ARG A 28 1.94 2.26 -8.74
CA ARG A 28 2.92 3.35 -8.66
C ARG A 28 2.65 4.38 -9.74
N MET A 29 2.48 5.63 -9.33
CA MET A 29 2.27 6.78 -10.21
C MET A 29 3.55 7.63 -10.23
N PRO A 30 4.02 8.11 -11.40
CA PRO A 30 3.29 8.17 -12.67
C PRO A 30 3.56 7.02 -13.65
N ASP A 31 4.45 6.07 -13.32
CA ASP A 31 4.89 5.04 -14.26
C ASP A 31 3.87 3.93 -14.52
N GLY A 32 2.80 3.87 -13.72
CA GLY A 32 1.67 2.96 -13.92
C GLY A 32 2.03 1.51 -13.60
N VAL A 33 3.08 1.27 -12.82
CA VAL A 33 3.48 -0.09 -12.43
C VAL A 33 2.47 -0.62 -11.41
N GLU A 34 1.82 -1.73 -11.75
CA GLU A 34 0.79 -2.36 -10.93
C GLU A 34 1.30 -3.65 -10.29
N ALA A 35 0.88 -3.91 -9.06
CA ALA A 35 1.11 -5.15 -8.35
C ALA A 35 -0.18 -5.59 -7.64
N VAL A 36 -0.62 -6.83 -7.90
CA VAL A 36 -1.74 -7.44 -7.18
C VAL A 36 -1.23 -7.92 -5.82
N CYS A 37 -2.02 -7.68 -4.77
CA CYS A 37 -1.66 -8.05 -3.42
C CYS A 37 -2.85 -8.61 -2.64
N THR A 38 -2.54 -9.49 -1.70
CA THR A 38 -3.44 -9.92 -0.63
C THR A 38 -3.09 -9.16 0.64
N TYR A 39 -4.04 -8.51 1.29
CA TYR A 39 -3.81 -7.68 2.47
C TYR A 39 -3.53 -8.48 3.74
N GLN A 40 -3.96 -9.75 3.81
CA GLN A 40 -3.69 -10.64 4.95
C GLN A 40 -2.20 -10.97 5.10
N ALA A 41 -1.45 -11.03 4.00
CA ALA A 41 -0.03 -11.37 4.02
C ALA A 41 0.67 -10.71 2.84
N GLY A 42 1.73 -9.95 3.13
CA GLY A 42 2.65 -9.46 2.12
C GLY A 42 2.38 -8.04 1.60
N LEU A 43 1.29 -7.35 1.99
CA LEU A 43 1.12 -5.94 1.63
C LEU A 43 2.27 -5.08 2.19
N GLY A 44 2.64 -5.27 3.46
CA GLY A 44 3.76 -4.55 4.07
C GLY A 44 5.09 -4.80 3.32
N SER A 45 5.38 -6.05 2.96
CA SER A 45 6.58 -6.41 2.19
C SER A 45 6.54 -5.86 0.76
N LEU A 46 5.36 -5.83 0.12
CA LEU A 46 5.19 -5.22 -1.19
C LEU A 46 5.44 -3.71 -1.14
N LEU A 47 4.87 -3.03 -0.16
CA LEU A 47 5.10 -1.60 0.05
C LEU A 47 6.57 -1.32 0.37
N GLU A 48 7.23 -2.14 1.22
CA GLU A 48 8.68 -2.03 1.44
C GLU A 48 9.46 -2.19 0.12
N GLY A 49 9.10 -3.17 -0.71
CA GLY A 49 9.74 -3.42 -1.99
C GLY A 49 9.56 -2.28 -3.00
N MET A 50 8.35 -1.70 -3.06
CA MET A 50 8.02 -0.62 -4.00
C MET A 50 8.57 0.75 -3.56
N CYS A 51 8.54 1.05 -2.26
CA CYS A 51 9.01 2.32 -1.68
C CYS A 51 10.50 2.33 -1.34
N GLY A 52 11.10 1.15 -1.21
CA GLY A 52 12.44 0.95 -0.69
C GLY A 52 12.50 0.97 0.85
N ARG A 53 13.43 0.17 1.38
CA ARG A 53 13.59 -0.07 2.82
C ARG A 53 13.78 1.19 3.67
N ARG A 54 14.55 2.18 3.19
CA ARG A 54 14.83 3.42 3.96
C ARG A 54 13.57 4.24 4.16
N TRP A 55 12.75 4.41 3.12
CA TRP A 55 11.49 5.13 3.23
C TRP A 55 10.52 4.36 4.14
N TRP A 56 10.44 3.04 3.96
CA TRP A 56 9.58 2.17 4.76
C TRP A 56 9.87 2.28 6.26
N GLN A 57 11.14 2.19 6.67
CA GLN A 57 11.54 2.30 8.08
C GLN A 57 11.12 3.65 8.72
N ALA A 58 11.05 4.72 7.93
CA ALA A 58 10.66 6.04 8.41
C ALA A 58 9.13 6.25 8.44
N ASN A 59 8.36 5.51 7.65
CA ASN A 59 6.95 5.81 7.38
C ASN A 59 5.98 4.64 7.66
N SER A 60 6.46 3.43 7.93
CA SER A 60 5.63 2.23 8.07
C SER A 60 4.53 2.37 9.14
N ALA A 61 4.84 3.01 10.27
CA ALA A 61 3.87 3.24 11.33
C ALA A 61 2.72 4.16 10.90
N GLU A 62 3.01 5.21 10.13
CA GLU A 62 2.00 6.13 9.60
C GLU A 62 1.16 5.46 8.51
N VAL A 63 1.79 4.68 7.64
CA VAL A 63 1.10 3.88 6.63
C VAL A 63 0.14 2.87 7.28
N ALA A 64 0.60 2.14 8.30
CA ALA A 64 -0.25 1.21 9.06
C ALA A 64 -1.44 1.92 9.70
N ARG A 65 -1.24 3.13 10.25
CA ARG A 65 -2.32 3.95 10.80
C ARG A 65 -3.35 4.34 9.74
N GLN A 66 -2.93 4.76 8.55
CA GLN A 66 -3.83 5.14 7.47
C GLN A 66 -4.63 3.95 6.92
N LEU A 67 -3.99 2.78 6.83
CA LEU A 67 -4.65 1.53 6.45
C LEU A 67 -5.72 1.15 7.48
N ALA A 68 -5.39 1.20 8.78
CA ALA A 68 -6.33 0.89 9.86
C ALA A 68 -7.54 1.83 9.88
N LEU A 69 -7.33 3.13 9.64
CA LEU A 69 -8.42 4.11 9.50
C LEU A 69 -9.33 3.83 8.29
N SER A 70 -8.77 3.19 7.25
CA SER A 70 -9.50 2.76 6.06
C SER A 70 -10.14 1.37 6.24
N GLY A 71 -10.07 0.78 7.44
CA GLY A 71 -10.62 -0.55 7.72
C GLY A 71 -9.76 -1.72 7.22
N LEU A 72 -8.52 -1.45 6.80
CA LEU A 72 -7.55 -2.48 6.43
C LEU A 72 -6.59 -2.74 7.60
N ALA A 73 -6.58 -3.96 8.12
CA ALA A 73 -5.55 -4.40 9.05
C ALA A 73 -4.38 -5.00 8.25
N ILE A 74 -3.17 -4.48 8.45
CA ILE A 74 -1.93 -5.12 8.01
C ILE A 74 -1.19 -5.61 9.25
N GLU A 75 -0.79 -6.89 9.25
CA GLU A 75 0.08 -7.50 10.27
C GLU A 75 1.56 -7.25 9.97
#